data_AF-A0A961JQ13-F1
#
_entry.id   AF-A0A961JQ13-F1
#
_cell.length_a   1.000
_cell.length_b   1.000
_cell.length_c   1.000
_cell.angle_alpha   90.00
_cell.angle_beta   90.00
_cell.angle_gamma   90.00
#
_symmetry.space_group_name_H-M   'P 1'
#
loop_
_entity.id
_entity.type
_entity.pdbx_description
1 polymer ?
#
loop_
_entity_poly.entity_id
_entity_poly.type
_entity_poly.pdbx_seq_one_letter_code
_entity_poly.pdbx_strand_id
1 'polypeptide(L)'
;MIDQTFAYAYTGLAALPVAMQLALAAGAPLGRYTVGGRYPGRLPPAWRALALVQAALLAAMALTVLDRAGLLGLGLPGWAVWPVLALTLLTTLANLVTPS
;
A
#
# COMPACT_ATOMS: atom_id res chain seq x y z
N MET A 1 -12.80 -5.56 -20.11
CA MET A 1 -13.51 -6.22 -18.99
C MET A 1 -12.55 -6.91 -18.04
N ILE A 2 -11.69 -7.84 -18.51
CA ILE A 2 -10.68 -8.52 -17.66
C ILE A 2 -9.77 -7.53 -16.90
N ASP A 3 -9.30 -6.47 -17.57
CA ASP A 3 -8.42 -5.47 -16.96
C ASP A 3 -9.07 -4.70 -15.80
N GLN A 4 -10.38 -4.45 -15.89
CA GLN A 4 -11.13 -3.78 -14.82
C GLN A 4 -11.32 -4.72 -13.61
N THR A 5 -11.56 -6.01 -13.84
CA THR A 5 -11.63 -7.01 -12.76
C THR A 5 -10.33 -7.05 -11.97
N PHE A 6 -9.17 -7.09 -12.65
CA PHE A 6 -7.87 -7.05 -11.97
C PHE A 6 -7.61 -5.72 -11.25
N ALA A 7 -8.02 -4.60 -11.83
CA ALA A 7 -7.88 -3.31 -11.18
C ALA A 7 -8.70 -3.19 -9.90
N TYR A 8 -9.95 -3.68 -9.90
CA TYR A 8 -10.77 -3.74 -8.69
C TYR A 8 -10.20 -4.70 -7.65
N ALA A 9 -9.73 -5.88 -8.07
CA ALA A 9 -9.11 -6.84 -7.16
C ALA A 9 -7.85 -6.26 -6.50
N TYR A 10 -6.94 -5.66 -7.29
CA TYR A 10 -5.74 -5.01 -6.78
C TYR A 10 -6.07 -3.89 -5.80
N THR A 11 -6.97 -2.99 -6.18
CA THR A 11 -7.37 -1.84 -5.34
C THR A 11 -8.03 -2.31 -4.04
N GLY A 12 -8.92 -3.30 -4.11
CA GLY A 12 -9.57 -3.88 -2.94
C GLY A 12 -8.58 -4.52 -1.98
N LEU A 13 -7.60 -5.25 -2.50
CA LEU A 13 -6.52 -5.83 -1.69
C LEU A 13 -5.60 -4.76 -1.10
N ALA A 14 -5.29 -3.69 -1.85
CA ALA A 14 -4.47 -2.57 -1.39
C ALA A 14 -5.17 -1.69 -0.35
N ALA A 15 -6.51 -1.65 -0.32
CA ALA A 15 -7.27 -0.88 0.65
C ALA A 15 -7.04 -1.34 2.11
N LEU A 16 -6.85 -2.65 2.33
CA LEU A 16 -6.60 -3.23 3.65
C LEU A 16 -5.30 -2.69 4.30
N PRO A 17 -4.12 -2.79 3.65
CA PRO A 17 -2.90 -2.21 4.20
C PRO A 17 -2.96 -0.68 4.27
N VAL A 18 -3.63 0.01 3.33
CA VAL A 18 -3.84 1.47 3.45
C VAL A 18 -4.59 1.80 4.75
N ALA A 19 -5.70 1.13 5.03
CA ALA A 19 -6.48 1.34 6.25
C ALA A 19 -5.64 1.06 7.52
N MET A 20 -4.84 -0.01 7.51
CA MET A 20 -3.90 -0.31 8.60
C MET A 20 -2.89 0.82 8.82
N GLN A 21 -2.26 1.32 7.76
CA GLN A 21 -1.28 2.41 7.85
C GLN A 21 -1.90 3.72 8.33
N LEU A 22 -3.12 4.04 7.91
CA LEU A 22 -3.88 5.19 8.41
C LEU A 22 -4.23 5.03 9.90
N ALA A 23 -4.62 3.83 10.34
CA ALA A 23 -4.89 3.55 11.75
C ALA A 23 -3.62 3.70 12.61
N LEU A 24 -2.48 3.20 12.14
CA LEU A 24 -1.18 3.36 12.78
C LEU A 24 -0.77 4.83 12.87
N ALA A 25 -0.94 5.58 11.79
CA ALA A 25 -0.72 7.02 11.75
C ALA A 25 -1.62 7.79 12.72
N ALA A 26 -2.88 7.38 12.86
CA ALA A 26 -3.83 7.91 13.86
C ALA A 26 -3.48 7.51 15.31
N GLY A 27 -2.55 6.57 15.50
CA GLY A 27 -2.10 6.13 16.81
C GLY A 27 -2.91 4.97 17.38
N ALA A 28 -3.45 4.10 16.52
CA ALA A 28 -3.98 2.82 16.94
C ALA A 28 -2.85 1.95 17.57
N PRO A 29 -3.14 1.13 18.60
CA PRO A 29 -2.16 0.27 19.27
C PRO A 29 -1.88 -1.00 18.44
N LEU A 30 -1.59 -0.84 17.15
CA LEU A 30 -1.35 -1.93 16.20
C LEU A 30 0.15 -2.09 15.87
N GLY A 31 1.04 -1.37 16.56
CA GLY A 31 2.48 -1.41 16.32
C GLY A 31 3.07 -2.83 16.39
N ARG A 32 2.48 -3.71 17.21
CA ARG A 32 2.91 -5.11 17.38
C ARG A 32 2.82 -5.94 16.10
N TYR A 33 2.00 -5.51 15.14
CA TYR A 33 1.84 -6.15 13.83
C TYR A 33 2.73 -5.54 12.75
N THR A 34 3.61 -4.61 13.13
CA THR A 34 4.49 -3.89 12.21
C THR A 34 5.92 -3.93 12.68
N VAL A 35 6.87 -3.65 11.78
CA VAL A 35 8.30 -3.53 12.09
C VAL A 35 8.83 -4.70 12.95
N GLY A 36 8.41 -5.92 12.64
CA GLY A 36 8.80 -7.15 13.34
C GLY A 36 8.36 -7.21 14.81
N GLY A 37 7.28 -6.51 15.19
CA GLY A 37 6.79 -6.49 16.57
C GLY A 37 7.58 -5.57 17.51
N ARG A 38 8.48 -4.74 16.98
CA ARG A 38 9.36 -3.84 17.78
C ARG A 38 8.60 -2.91 18.73
N TYR A 39 7.38 -2.51 18.38
CA TYR A 39 6.57 -1.60 19.21
C TYR A 39 5.26 -2.27 19.63
N PRO A 40 5.11 -2.74 20.89
CA PRO A 40 3.94 -3.53 21.29
C PRO A 40 2.61 -2.74 21.29
N GLY A 41 2.66 -1.40 21.29
CA GLY A 41 1.48 -0.54 21.36
C GLY A 41 1.44 0.51 20.25
N ARG A 42 1.36 1.78 20.64
CA ARG A 42 1.33 2.91 19.70
C ARG A 42 2.72 3.13 19.08
N LEU A 43 2.76 3.42 17.77
CA LEU A 43 4.00 3.78 17.11
C LEU A 43 4.53 5.15 17.58
N PRO A 44 5.85 5.34 17.71
CA PRO A 44 6.45 6.64 17.93
C PRO A 44 6.16 7.60 16.76
N PRO A 45 6.20 8.94 16.96
CA PRO A 45 5.82 9.93 15.94
C PRO A 45 6.51 9.75 14.59
N ALA A 46 7.81 9.45 14.57
CA ALA A 46 8.56 9.21 13.33
C ALA A 46 8.03 8.01 12.53
N TRP A 47 7.66 6.92 13.22
CA TRP A 47 7.09 5.73 12.59
C TRP A 47 5.65 5.94 12.11
N ARG A 48 4.90 6.83 12.76
CA ARG A 48 3.58 7.26 12.31
C ARG A 48 3.66 8.09 11.02
N ALA A 49 4.66 8.97 10.92
CA ALA A 49 4.92 9.70 9.68
C ALA A 49 5.29 8.74 8.55
N LEU A 50 6.12 7.74 8.82
CA LEU A 50 6.45 6.70 7.84
C LEU A 50 5.22 5.88 7.43
N ALA A 51 4.31 5.56 8.37
CA ALA A 51 3.04 4.92 8.06
C ALA A 51 2.18 5.76 7.11
N LEU A 52 2.12 7.09 7.30
CA LEU A 52 1.43 7.99 6.35
C LEU A 52 2.06 7.97 4.96
N VAL A 53 3.40 7.99 4.87
CA VAL A 53 4.10 7.88 3.59
C VAL A 53 3.77 6.55 2.90
N GLN A 54 3.74 5.45 3.66
CA GLN A 54 3.37 4.14 3.13
C GLN A 54 1.91 4.09 2.65
N ALA A 55 0.98 4.69 3.39
CA ALA A 55 -0.42 4.81 2.98
C ALA A 55 -0.57 5.60 1.67
N ALA A 56 0.12 6.74 1.57
CA ALA A 56 0.11 7.58 0.37
C ALA A 56 0.70 6.85 -0.85
N LEU A 57 1.78 6.09 -0.65
CA LEU A 57 2.39 5.29 -1.70
C LEU A 57 1.44 4.21 -2.22
N LEU A 58 0.82 3.44 -1.32
CA LEU A 58 -0.17 2.42 -1.69
C LEU A 58 -1.40 3.03 -2.39
N ALA A 59 -1.87 4.20 -1.94
CA ALA A 59 -2.96 4.91 -2.58
C ALA A 59 -2.57 5.36 -4.00
N ALA A 60 -1.37 5.93 -4.19
CA ALA A 60 -0.88 6.31 -5.51
C ALA A 60 -0.74 5.11 -6.46
N MET A 61 -0.29 3.97 -5.94
CA MET A 61 -0.24 2.70 -6.68
C MET A 61 -1.64 2.26 -7.12
N ALA A 62 -2.62 2.25 -6.21
CA ALA A 62 -4.00 1.89 -6.51
C ALA A 62 -4.65 2.83 -7.54
N LEU A 63 -4.46 4.15 -7.39
CA LEU A 63 -4.93 5.15 -8.35
C LEU A 63 -4.31 4.96 -9.74
N THR A 64 -3.01 4.63 -9.80
CA THR A 64 -2.33 4.34 -11.07
C THR A 64 -2.93 3.12 -11.76
N VAL A 65 -3.23 2.05 -11.01
CA VAL A 65 -3.85 0.83 -11.57
C VAL A 65 -5.27 1.10 -12.06
N LEU A 66 -6.07 1.84 -11.28
CA LEU A 66 -7.43 2.22 -11.68
C LEU A 66 -7.44 3.12 -12.92
N ASP A 67 -6.53 4.10 -12.98
CA ASP A 67 -6.42 4.99 -14.14
C ASP A 67 -5.99 4.23 -15.39
N ARG A 68 -5.06 3.27 -15.25
CA ARG A 68 -4.64 2.41 -16.37
C ARG A 68 -5.74 1.48 -16.87
N ALA A 69 -6.68 1.09 -16.02
CA ALA A 69 -7.88 0.35 -16.41
C ALA A 69 -9.00 1.24 -17.01
N GLY A 70 -8.74 2.55 -17.16
CA GLY A 70 -9.69 3.51 -17.72
C GLY A 70 -10.82 3.90 -16.77
N LEU A 71 -10.65 3.71 -15.45
CA LEU A 71 -11.71 3.94 -14.45
C LEU A 71 -11.72 5.35 -13.86
N LEU A 72 -10.59 6.07 -13.87
CA LEU A 72 -10.47 7.39 -13.23
C LEU A 72 -10.29 8.55 -14.21
N GLY A 73 -9.62 8.34 -15.34
CA GLY A 73 -9.40 9.40 -16.34
C GLY A 73 -8.47 10.52 -15.86
N LEU A 74 -7.56 10.23 -14.93
CA LEU A 74 -6.58 11.16 -14.38
C LEU A 74 -5.44 11.48 -15.35
N GLY A 75 -5.28 10.69 -16.42
CA GLY A 75 -4.25 10.92 -17.43
C GLY A 75 -2.84 10.69 -16.90
N LEU A 76 -2.67 9.74 -15.97
CA LEU A 76 -1.38 9.39 -15.42
C LEU A 76 -0.48 8.83 -16.54
N PRO A 77 0.81 9.17 -16.55
CA PRO A 77 1.69 8.77 -17.63
C PRO A 77 1.84 7.25 -17.62
N GLY A 78 1.79 6.62 -18.79
CA GLY A 78 1.75 5.15 -18.92
C GLY A 78 2.93 4.41 -18.27
N TRP A 79 4.06 5.09 -18.06
CA TRP A 79 5.22 4.52 -17.38
C TRP A 79 5.05 4.39 -15.85
N ALA A 80 4.11 5.12 -15.24
CA ALA A 80 3.88 5.12 -13.80
C ALA A 80 3.49 3.73 -13.25
N VAL A 81 2.98 2.85 -14.11
CA VAL A 81 2.66 1.46 -13.74
C VAL A 81 3.92 0.63 -13.42
N TRP A 82 5.08 0.95 -14.01
CA TRP A 82 6.30 0.16 -13.84
C TRP A 82 6.91 0.28 -12.43
N PRO A 83 7.09 1.48 -11.86
CA PRO A 83 7.48 1.62 -10.45
C PRO A 83 6.51 0.92 -9.49
N VAL A 84 5.20 1.02 -9.76
CA VAL A 84 4.14 0.39 -8.95
C VAL A 84 4.29 -1.14 -8.99
N LEU A 85 4.45 -1.72 -10.17
CA LEU A 85 4.63 -3.15 -10.35
C LEU A 85 5.93 -3.63 -9.70
N ALA A 86 7.04 -2.93 -9.94
CA ALA A 86 8.35 -3.25 -9.38
C ALA A 86 8.34 -3.24 -7.85
N LEU A 87 7.77 -2.19 -7.24
CA LEU A 87 7.65 -2.08 -5.79
C LEU A 87 6.72 -3.14 -5.21
N THR A 88 5.59 -3.43 -5.87
CA THR A 88 4.68 -4.49 -5.44
C THR A 88 5.41 -5.83 -5.44
N LEU A 89 6.06 -6.20 -6.54
CA LEU A 89 6.80 -7.44 -6.64
C LEU A 89 7.92 -7.53 -5.60
N LEU A 90 8.70 -6.46 -5.44
CA LEU A 90 9.79 -6.43 -4.45
C LEU A 90 9.26 -6.63 -3.02
N THR A 91 8.18 -5.94 -2.66
CA THR A 91 7.57 -6.07 -1.33
C THR A 91 6.93 -7.44 -1.13
N THR A 92 6.26 -8.00 -2.13
CA THR A 92 5.72 -9.37 -2.08
C THR A 92 6.83 -10.39 -1.91
N LEU A 93 7.92 -10.30 -2.69
CA LEU A 93 9.07 -11.21 -2.58
C LEU A 93 9.75 -11.09 -1.21
N ALA A 94 9.96 -9.87 -0.72
CA ALA A 94 10.50 -9.64 0.62
C ALA A 94 9.61 -10.25 1.70
N ASN A 95 8.29 -10.10 1.60
CA ASN A 95 7.33 -10.73 2.52
C ASN A 95 7.32 -12.25 2.40
N LEU A 96 7.60 -12.83 1.23
CA LEU A 96 7.65 -14.28 1.03
C LEU A 96 8.90 -14.92 1.66
N VAL A 97 10.02 -14.19 1.65
CA VAL A 97 11.32 -14.67 2.17
C VAL A 97 11.46 -14.45 3.68
N THR A 98 10.79 -13.44 4.22
CA THR A 98 10.84 -13.15 5.67
C THR A 98 9.94 -14.13 6.42
N PRO A 99 10.38 -14.75 7.52
CA PRO A 99 9.48 -15.43 8.45
C PRO A 99 8.66 -14.33 9.14
N SER A 100 7.48 -14.03 8.58
CA SER A 100 6.51 -13.09 9.14
C SER A 100 5.86 -13.64 10.39
#